data_AF-A0A6I5KTR7-F1
#
_entry.id   AF-A0A6I5KTR7-F1
#
_cell.length_a   1.000
_cell.length_b   1.000
_cell.length_c   1.000
_cell.angle_alpha   90.00
_cell.angle_beta   90.00
_cell.angle_gamma   90.00
#
_symmetry.space_group_name_H-M   'P 1'
#
loop_
_entity.id
_entity.type
_entity.pdbx_description
1 polymer ?
#
loop_
_entity_poly.entity_id
_entity_poly.type
_entity_poly.pdbx_seq_one_letter_code
_entity_poly.pdbx_strand_id
1 'polypeptide(L)'
;MKKHVENDMASMWLENEILFFSWKKEVDLDLSIAQRIVGDRLQLQQGKDYPVLCNLNGLRSVEKDAWCYLVGEGSELIKAIALVYSTPLEYALSQYFKKRMSSIPTQVFGEQSEAKEFLLHSN
;
A
#
# COMPACT_ATOMS: atom_id res chain seq x y z
N MET A 1 22.42 0.10 -0.90
CA MET A 1 21.81 -0.41 -2.15
C MET A 1 20.30 -0.32 -1.97
N LYS A 2 19.59 0.50 -2.76
CA LYS A 2 18.12 0.58 -2.69
C LYS A 2 17.56 -0.73 -3.23
N LYS A 3 16.81 -1.48 -2.42
CA LYS A 3 16.04 -2.61 -2.94
C LYS A 3 14.78 -2.03 -3.57
N HIS A 4 14.59 -2.32 -4.85
CA HIS A 4 13.51 -1.78 -5.67
C HIS A 4 12.94 -2.93 -6.50
N VAL A 5 11.61 -2.97 -6.55
CA VAL A 5 10.85 -3.88 -7.41
C VAL A 5 9.96 -3.00 -8.28
N GLU A 6 9.97 -3.25 -9.58
CA GLU A 6 9.10 -2.59 -10.54
C GLU A 6 8.53 -3.63 -11.48
N ASN A 7 7.22 -3.61 -11.63
CA ASN A 7 6.47 -4.46 -12.54
C ASN A 7 5.43 -3.60 -13.27
N ASP A 8 4.62 -4.24 -14.12
CA ASP A 8 3.63 -3.55 -14.95
C ASP A 8 2.50 -2.88 -14.14
N MET A 9 2.33 -3.23 -12.86
CA MET A 9 1.23 -2.79 -12.01
C MET A 9 1.67 -1.84 -10.89
N ALA A 10 2.91 -1.96 -10.39
CA ALA A 10 3.40 -1.16 -9.27
C ALA A 10 4.93 -0.98 -9.25
N SER A 11 5.35 0.05 -8.54
CA SER A 11 6.74 0.29 -8.13
C SER A 11 6.83 0.27 -6.61
N MET A 12 7.83 -0.44 -6.08
CA MET A 12 8.07 -0.59 -4.65
C MET A 12 9.54 -0.38 -4.32
N TRP A 13 9.84 0.35 -3.26
CA TRP A 13 11.22 0.52 -2.78
C TRP A 13 11.27 0.76 -1.29
N LEU A 14 12.43 0.43 -0.70
CA LEU A 14 12.75 0.77 0.68
C LEU A 14 13.63 2.03 0.72
N GLU A 15 13.20 3.01 1.50
CA GLU A 15 13.96 4.22 1.79
C GLU A 15 13.66 4.67 3.23
N ASN A 16 14.71 4.97 4.01
CA ASN A 16 14.58 5.44 5.40
C ASN A 16 13.67 4.56 6.27
N GLU A 17 13.81 3.24 6.15
CA GLU A 17 12.98 2.25 6.85
C GLU A 17 11.46 2.35 6.58
N ILE A 18 11.07 3.00 5.48
CA ILE A 18 9.70 3.01 4.97
C ILE A 18 9.68 2.23 3.66
N LEU A 19 8.68 1.37 3.50
CA LEU A 19 8.36 0.75 2.22
C LEU A 19 7.41 1.67 1.47
N PHE A 20 7.90 2.21 0.36
CA PHE A 20 7.09 2.98 -0.57
C PHE A 20 6.48 2.05 -1.59
N PHE A 21 5.20 2.27 -1.86
CA PHE A 21 4.40 1.54 -2.83
C PHE A 21 3.65 2.54 -3.70
N SER A 22 3.78 2.44 -5.02
CA SER A 22 3.02 3.28 -5.96
C SER A 22 2.43 2.41 -7.06
N TRP A 23 1.14 2.57 -7.31
CA TRP A 23 0.50 1.95 -8.47
C TRP A 23 0.99 2.58 -9.79
N LYS A 24 0.98 1.78 -10.86
CA LYS A 24 1.06 2.28 -12.24
C LYS A 24 -0.32 2.80 -12.67
N LYS A 25 -0.37 3.50 -13.80
CA LYS A 25 -1.62 4.09 -14.30
C LYS A 25 -2.58 3.02 -14.81
N GLU A 26 -3.88 3.26 -14.59
CA GLU A 26 -5.00 2.48 -15.12
C GLU A 26 -5.02 1.01 -14.70
N VAL A 27 -4.62 0.73 -13.45
CA VAL A 27 -4.62 -0.62 -12.90
C VAL A 27 -6.05 -1.01 -12.48
N ASP A 28 -6.56 -2.08 -13.07
CA ASP A 28 -7.70 -2.83 -12.54
C ASP A 28 -7.16 -3.98 -11.68
N LEU A 29 -7.54 -3.97 -10.41
CA LEU A 29 -6.99 -4.87 -9.42
C LEU A 29 -7.92 -6.07 -9.19
N ASP A 30 -7.54 -7.20 -9.77
CA ASP A 30 -8.12 -8.52 -9.49
C ASP A 30 -7.35 -9.26 -8.37
N LEU A 31 -7.84 -10.43 -7.97
CA LEU A 31 -7.22 -11.24 -6.92
C LEU A 31 -5.79 -11.70 -7.29
N SER A 32 -5.57 -12.05 -8.56
CA SER A 32 -4.27 -12.54 -9.05
C SER A 32 -3.20 -11.45 -8.98
N ILE A 33 -3.55 -10.24 -9.40
CA ILE A 33 -2.69 -9.05 -9.30
C ILE A 33 -2.43 -8.73 -7.84
N ALA A 34 -3.44 -8.78 -6.97
CA ALA A 34 -3.25 -8.53 -5.54
C ALA A 34 -2.26 -9.51 -4.90
N GLN A 35 -2.40 -10.81 -5.19
CA GLN A 35 -1.50 -11.86 -4.72
C GLN A 35 -0.07 -11.66 -5.22
N ARG A 36 0.09 -11.36 -6.51
CA ARG A 36 1.41 -11.11 -7.10
C ARG A 36 2.11 -9.93 -6.43
N ILE A 37 1.39 -8.83 -6.26
CA ILE A 37 1.92 -7.60 -5.67
C ILE A 37 2.30 -7.80 -4.20
N VAL A 38 1.48 -8.52 -3.43
CA VAL A 38 1.82 -8.88 -2.05
C VAL A 38 3.04 -9.80 -2.02
N GLY A 39 3.15 -10.76 -2.92
CA GLY A 39 4.34 -11.62 -3.05
C GLY A 39 5.62 -10.82 -3.30
N ASP A 40 5.59 -9.91 -4.28
CA ASP A 40 6.70 -9.01 -4.60
C ASP A 40 7.08 -8.13 -3.39
N ARG A 41 6.07 -7.60 -2.68
CA ARG A 41 6.25 -6.82 -1.44
C ARG A 41 6.92 -7.65 -0.34
N LEU A 42 6.44 -8.86 -0.07
CA LEU A 42 7.00 -9.74 0.97
C LEU A 42 8.44 -10.15 0.65
N GLN A 43 8.76 -10.41 -0.62
CA GLN A 43 10.14 -10.66 -1.07
C GLN A 43 11.06 -9.46 -0.83
N LEU A 44 10.57 -8.24 -1.08
CA LEU A 44 11.31 -7.00 -0.80
C LEU A 44 11.59 -6.85 0.71
N GLN A 45 10.64 -7.24 1.55
CA GLN A 45 10.71 -7.12 3.00
C GLN A 45 11.60 -8.16 3.68
N GLN A 46 11.79 -9.34 3.08
CA GLN A 46 12.65 -10.41 3.60
C GLN A 46 12.35 -10.77 5.07
N GLY A 47 11.07 -10.86 5.43
CA GLY A 47 10.62 -11.21 6.78
C GLY A 47 10.73 -10.11 7.82
N LYS A 48 11.08 -8.87 7.43
CA LYS A 48 11.06 -7.71 8.34
C LYS A 48 9.80 -6.87 8.11
N ASP A 49 9.16 -6.48 9.20
CA ASP A 49 8.01 -5.58 9.15
C ASP A 49 8.45 -4.14 8.87
N TYR A 50 7.71 -3.45 8.01
CA TYR A 50 7.96 -2.04 7.68
C TYR A 50 6.67 -1.21 7.76
N PRO A 51 6.77 0.08 8.14
CA PRO A 51 5.74 1.05 7.79
C PRO A 51 5.65 1.18 6.27
N VAL A 52 4.43 1.25 5.75
CA VAL A 52 4.15 1.30 4.31
C VAL A 52 3.50 2.63 3.95
N LEU A 53 4.06 3.32 2.96
CA LEU A 53 3.39 4.43 2.30
C LEU A 53 2.88 3.95 0.95
N CYS A 54 1.56 3.87 0.78
CA CYS A 54 0.91 3.45 -0.45
C CYS A 54 0.28 4.66 -1.16
N ASN A 55 0.81 4.99 -2.33
CA ASN A 55 0.22 5.96 -3.23
C ASN A 55 -0.78 5.24 -4.16
N LEU A 56 -2.06 5.59 -4.00
CA LEU A 56 -3.20 4.99 -4.72
C LEU A 56 -3.38 5.53 -6.14
N ASN A 57 -2.64 6.58 -6.52
CA ASN A 57 -2.75 7.18 -7.83
C ASN A 57 -2.46 6.15 -8.93
N GLY A 58 -3.39 6.00 -9.85
CA GLY A 58 -3.32 5.06 -10.96
C GLY A 58 -4.23 3.83 -10.81
N LEU A 59 -4.83 3.62 -9.63
CA LEU A 59 -5.82 2.58 -9.41
C LEU A 59 -7.18 2.97 -10.01
N ARG A 60 -7.68 2.18 -10.96
CA ARG A 60 -8.96 2.43 -11.66
C ARG A 60 -10.12 1.68 -11.01
N SER A 61 -9.92 0.40 -10.71
CA SER A 61 -10.94 -0.44 -10.09
C SER A 61 -10.31 -1.52 -9.22
N VAL A 62 -11.10 -2.07 -8.30
CA VAL A 62 -10.67 -3.15 -7.42
C VAL A 62 -11.81 -4.13 -7.22
N GLU A 63 -11.55 -5.39 -7.54
CA GLU A 63 -12.50 -6.48 -7.33
C GLU A 63 -12.65 -6.83 -5.85
N LYS A 64 -13.82 -7.35 -5.48
CA LYS A 64 -14.15 -7.69 -4.08
C LYS A 64 -13.17 -8.70 -3.46
N ASP A 65 -12.71 -9.68 -4.23
CA ASP A 65 -11.82 -10.71 -3.70
C ASP A 65 -10.39 -10.18 -3.50
N ALA A 66 -9.92 -9.35 -4.43
CA ALA A 66 -8.68 -8.58 -4.26
C ALA A 66 -8.70 -7.71 -3.01
N TRP A 67 -9.84 -7.05 -2.78
CA TRP A 67 -10.14 -6.27 -1.58
C TRP A 67 -10.00 -7.07 -0.29
N CYS A 68 -10.69 -8.22 -0.23
CA CYS A 68 -10.65 -9.09 0.95
C CYS A 68 -9.24 -9.61 1.21
N TYR A 69 -8.52 -9.97 0.15
CA TYR A 69 -7.15 -10.43 0.24
C TYR A 69 -6.22 -9.35 0.80
N LEU A 70 -6.24 -8.12 0.26
CA LEU A 70 -5.35 -7.04 0.72
C LEU A 70 -5.56 -6.65 2.19
N VAL A 71 -6.80 -6.65 2.66
CA VAL A 71 -7.13 -6.35 4.07
C VAL A 71 -6.70 -7.49 5.00
N GLY A 72 -6.86 -8.73 4.57
CA GLY A 72 -6.49 -9.92 5.34
C GLY A 72 -5.02 -10.24 5.18
N GLU A 73 -4.72 -11.21 4.32
CA GLU A 73 -3.38 -11.74 4.06
C GLU A 73 -2.40 -10.66 3.57
N GLY A 74 -2.88 -9.70 2.78
CA GLY A 74 -2.05 -8.61 2.27
C GLY A 74 -1.55 -7.63 3.33
N SER A 75 -2.02 -7.71 4.58
CA SER A 75 -1.53 -6.89 5.70
C SER A 75 -0.30 -7.47 6.42
N GLU A 76 0.14 -8.68 6.04
CA GLU A 76 1.30 -9.33 6.65
C GLU A 76 2.58 -8.48 6.53
N LEU A 77 3.38 -8.42 7.60
CA LEU A 77 4.61 -7.62 7.71
C LEU A 77 4.41 -6.09 7.57
N ILE A 78 3.21 -5.57 7.76
CA ILE A 78 2.94 -4.12 7.77
C ILE A 78 2.84 -3.62 9.21
N LYS A 79 3.72 -2.71 9.62
CA LYS A 79 3.67 -2.10 10.97
C LYS A 79 2.61 -1.02 11.10
N ALA A 80 2.53 -0.18 10.08
CA ALA A 80 1.61 0.94 9.94
C ALA A 80 1.47 1.23 8.45
N ILE A 81 0.35 1.80 8.03
CA ILE A 81 0.12 2.13 6.63
C ILE A 81 -0.45 3.54 6.46
N ALA A 82 0.17 4.31 5.58
CA ALA A 82 -0.31 5.60 5.13
C ALA A 82 -0.79 5.49 3.68
N LEU A 83 -2.04 5.84 3.44
CA LEU A 83 -2.66 5.82 2.10
C LEU A 83 -2.72 7.24 1.55
N VAL A 84 -2.08 7.47 0.41
CA VAL A 84 -2.07 8.77 -0.28
C VAL A 84 -3.02 8.70 -1.47
N TYR A 85 -3.98 9.62 -1.52
CA TYR A 85 -4.94 9.74 -2.62
C TYR A 85 -4.73 11.03 -3.41
N SER A 86 -5.13 11.02 -4.66
CA SER A 86 -5.14 12.16 -5.59
C SER A 86 -6.53 12.43 -6.18
N THR A 87 -7.45 11.47 -6.10
CA THR A 87 -8.82 11.60 -6.63
C THR A 87 -9.91 11.27 -5.60
N PRO A 88 -11.16 11.74 -5.78
CA PRO A 88 -12.28 11.36 -4.90
C PRO A 88 -12.54 9.85 -4.85
N LEU A 89 -12.30 9.13 -5.96
CA LEU A 89 -12.40 7.68 -6.01
C LEU A 89 -11.36 7.04 -5.10
N GLU A 90 -10.09 7.41 -5.25
CA GLU A 90 -9.00 6.91 -4.41
C GLU A 90 -9.23 7.25 -2.92
N TYR A 91 -9.77 8.44 -2.63
CA TYR A 91 -10.18 8.79 -1.27
C TYR A 91 -11.23 7.82 -0.72
N ALA A 92 -12.31 7.56 -1.48
CA ALA A 92 -13.35 6.62 -1.06
C ALA A 92 -12.79 5.20 -0.82
N LEU A 93 -11.91 4.71 -1.71
CA LEU A 93 -11.24 3.41 -1.55
C LEU A 93 -10.35 3.41 -0.29
N SER A 94 -9.55 4.45 -0.09
CA SER A 94 -8.65 4.54 1.08
C SER A 94 -9.39 4.58 2.42
N GLN A 95 -10.54 5.26 2.50
CA GLN A 95 -11.38 5.25 3.71
C GLN A 95 -11.94 3.86 4.00
N TYR A 96 -12.30 3.12 2.94
CA TYR A 96 -12.75 1.74 3.08
C TYR A 96 -11.62 0.83 3.57
N PHE A 97 -10.40 0.95 3.02
CA PHE A 97 -9.19 0.26 3.54
C PHE A 97 -8.99 0.54 5.02
N LYS A 98 -8.97 1.83 5.40
CA LYS A 98 -8.76 2.27 6.79
C LYS A 98 -9.75 1.64 7.76
N LYS A 99 -11.03 1.56 7.38
CA LYS A 99 -12.07 0.95 8.24
C LYS A 99 -11.86 -0.56 8.43
N ARG A 100 -11.28 -1.24 7.44
CA ARG A 100 -11.12 -2.69 7.39
C ARG A 100 -9.80 -3.15 8.02
N MET A 101 -8.75 -2.35 7.92
CA MET A 101 -7.41 -2.61 8.50
C MET A 101 -7.31 -2.12 9.96
N SER A 102 -8.25 -2.53 10.82
CA SER A 102 -8.30 -2.03 12.21
C SER A 102 -7.19 -2.57 13.11
N SER A 103 -6.49 -3.63 12.69
CA SER A 103 -5.40 -4.27 13.43
C SER A 103 -4.06 -3.54 13.31
N ILE A 104 -3.93 -2.62 12.34
CA ILE A 104 -2.69 -1.86 12.10
C ILE A 104 -3.00 -0.35 12.05
N PRO A 105 -2.12 0.51 12.60
CA PRO A 105 -2.25 1.95 12.46
C PRO A 105 -2.38 2.35 10.98
N THR A 106 -3.57 2.82 10.60
CA THR A 106 -3.89 3.16 9.21
C THR A 106 -4.42 4.59 9.13
N GLN A 107 -3.82 5.41 8.27
CA GLN A 107 -4.25 6.79 8.06
C GLN A 107 -4.24 7.17 6.58
N VAL A 108 -5.16 8.06 6.20
CA VAL A 108 -5.36 8.55 4.83
C VAL A 108 -4.91 10.00 4.75
N PHE A 109 -4.19 10.37 3.68
CA PHE A 109 -3.62 11.70 3.46
C PHE A 109 -3.82 12.14 2.00
N GLY A 110 -4.03 13.45 1.79
CA GLY A 110 -3.99 14.06 0.46
C GLY A 110 -2.56 14.41 0.03
N GLU A 111 -1.64 14.53 0.99
CA GLU A 111 -0.26 14.94 0.76
C GLU A 111 0.73 13.87 1.25
N GLN A 112 1.73 13.57 0.41
CA GLN A 112 2.71 12.54 0.71
C GLN A 112 3.64 12.93 1.88
N SER A 113 3.89 14.23 2.09
CA SER A 113 4.71 14.70 3.22
C SER A 113 4.06 14.37 4.56
N GLU A 114 2.76 14.64 4.71
CA GLU A 114 2.00 14.32 5.92
C GLU A 114 1.96 12.81 6.19
N ALA A 115 1.78 12.02 5.12
CA ALA A 115 1.85 10.56 5.19
C ALA A 115 3.19 10.06 5.72
N LYS A 116 4.30 10.65 5.27
CA LYS A 116 5.64 10.31 5.76
C LYS A 116 5.80 10.69 7.22
N GLU A 117 5.37 11.88 7.62
CA GLU A 117 5.44 12.34 9.01
C GLU A 117 4.70 11.39 9.96
N PHE A 118 3.50 10.96 9.58
CA PHE A 118 2.74 9.96 10.33
C PHE A 118 3.53 8.66 10.53
N LEU A 119 4.12 8.12 9.46
CA LEU A 119 4.86 6.86 9.53
C LEU A 119 6.14 6.95 10.37
N LEU A 120 6.79 8.12 10.43
CA LEU A 120 7.99 8.32 11.25
C LEU A 120 7.70 8.37 12.76
N HIS A 121 6.47 8.76 13.14
CA HIS A 121 6.05 8.87 14.55
C HIS A 121 5.14 7.72 15.02
N SER A 122 4.74 6.84 14.10
CA SER A 122 3.96 5.63 14.41
C SER A 122 4.90 4.49 14.81
N ASN A 123 5.47 4.56 16.02
CA ASN A 123 6.26 3.49 16.64
C ASN A 123 5.49 2.81 17.77
#